data_AF-A0A1F6UVN6-F1
#
_entry.id   AF-A0A1F6UVN6-F1
#
_cell.length_a   1.000
_cell.length_b   1.000
_cell.length_c   1.000
_cell.angle_alpha   90.00
_cell.angle_beta   90.00
_cell.angle_gamma   90.00
#
_symmetry.space_group_name_H-M   'P 1'
#
loop_
_entity.id
_entity.type
_entity.pdbx_description
1 polymer ?
#
loop_
_entity_poly.entity_id
_entity_poly.type
_entity_poly.pdbx_seq_one_letter_code
_entity_poly.pdbx_strand_id
1 'polypeptide(L)'
;MLHYTTLREINHEAVAKIQQQPGATHADEIETSMMLYIDPALVDMSKAVREFNPEKVRGGLTRTRGQAGVFSASGVFGDATLASADKGRVVVEALVEGVVRDIEQLRTSALPAAIR
;
A
#
# COMPACT_ATOMS: atom_id res chain seq x y z
N MET A 1 -9.75 11.98 23.26
CA MET A 1 -9.56 12.08 21.80
C MET A 1 -9.40 10.66 21.29
N LEU A 2 -10.17 10.24 20.27
CA LEU A 2 -9.94 8.94 19.64
C LEU A 2 -8.59 8.99 18.90
N HIS A 3 -7.76 7.97 19.08
CA HIS A 3 -6.49 7.83 18.36
C HIS A 3 -6.67 6.77 17.28
N TYR A 4 -6.27 7.10 16.06
CA TYR A 4 -6.31 6.22 14.91
C TYR A 4 -4.89 6.06 14.39
N THR A 5 -4.46 4.83 14.20
CA THR A 5 -3.21 4.53 13.50
C THR A 5 -3.42 4.72 12.00
N THR A 6 -2.76 5.72 11.43
CA THR A 6 -2.85 6.01 10.00
C THR A 6 -1.65 5.40 9.27
N LEU A 7 -1.81 4.18 8.77
CA LEU A 7 -0.73 3.42 8.09
C LEU A 7 -0.08 4.20 6.92
N ARG A 8 -0.88 5.01 6.21
CA ARG A 8 -0.40 5.85 5.11
C ARG A 8 0.56 6.94 5.60
N GLU A 9 0.29 7.52 6.77
CA GLU A 9 1.16 8.55 7.36
C GLU A 9 2.45 7.92 7.86
N ILE A 10 2.36 6.78 8.55
CA ILE A 10 3.53 6.00 9.00
C ILE A 10 4.50 5.71 7.84
N ASN A 11 3.98 5.23 6.71
CA ASN A 11 4.80 4.82 5.58
C ASN A 11 5.17 5.95 4.61
N HIS A 12 4.60 7.15 4.76
CA HIS A 12 4.69 8.21 3.76
C HIS A 12 6.14 8.51 3.38
N GLU A 13 7.02 8.73 4.36
CA GLU A 13 8.43 9.06 4.09
C GLU A 13 9.21 7.89 3.51
N ALA A 14 8.97 6.66 3.98
CA ALA A 14 9.67 5.48 3.50
C ALA A 14 9.34 5.21 2.03
N VAL A 15 8.05 5.29 1.67
CA VAL A 15 7.57 5.11 0.30
C VAL A 15 8.06 6.25 -0.62
N ALA A 16 7.96 7.51 -0.18
CA ALA A 16 8.37 8.66 -0.99
C ALA A 16 9.86 8.65 -1.40
N LYS A 17 10.73 7.99 -0.61
CA LYS A 17 12.17 7.87 -0.90
C LYS A 17 12.49 6.85 -1.99
N ILE A 18 11.64 5.83 -2.17
CA ILE A 18 11.97 4.63 -2.96
C ILE A 18 11.03 4.37 -4.14
N GLN A 19 9.82 4.93 -4.10
CA GLN A 19 8.83 4.79 -5.15
C GLN A 19 9.29 5.48 -6.44
N GLN A 20 9.12 4.81 -7.58
CA GLN A 20 9.48 5.34 -8.89
C GLN A 20 8.25 5.60 -9.78
N GLN A 21 7.17 4.85 -9.60
CA GLN A 21 5.92 5.05 -10.33
C GLN A 21 5.26 6.41 -9.98
N PRO A 22 4.61 7.08 -10.94
CA PRO A 22 4.06 8.44 -10.78
C PRO A 22 2.79 8.51 -9.91
N GLY A 23 2.27 7.37 -9.44
CA GLY A 23 1.06 7.24 -8.62
C GLY A 23 0.31 5.96 -8.96
N ALA A 24 -0.25 5.28 -7.96
CA ALA A 24 -0.88 3.96 -8.10
C ALA A 24 -1.62 3.59 -6.80
N THR A 25 -2.49 2.57 -6.86
CA THR A 25 -3.30 2.18 -5.69
C THR A 25 -3.53 0.68 -5.53
N HIS A 26 -3.09 -0.18 -6.45
CA HIS A 26 -3.33 -1.62 -6.30
C HIS A 26 -2.39 -2.52 -7.10
N ALA A 27 -1.89 -3.58 -6.46
CA ALA A 27 -0.96 -4.57 -6.98
C ALA A 27 0.22 -3.90 -7.72
N ASP A 28 0.65 -2.76 -7.20
CA ASP A 28 1.55 -1.84 -7.86
C ASP A 28 3.00 -2.09 -7.43
N GLU A 29 3.89 -1.15 -7.70
CA GLU A 29 5.29 -1.21 -7.29
C GLU A 29 5.44 -1.53 -5.79
N ILE A 30 4.70 -0.85 -4.92
CA ILE A 30 4.88 -0.91 -3.47
C ILE A 30 4.24 -2.16 -2.89
N GLU A 31 2.99 -2.47 -3.24
CA GLU A 31 2.32 -3.67 -2.73
C GLU A 31 3.03 -4.95 -3.17
N THR A 32 3.49 -5.00 -4.43
CA THR A 32 4.28 -6.14 -4.94
C THR A 32 5.63 -6.22 -4.24
N SER A 33 6.31 -5.09 -4.00
CA SER A 33 7.58 -5.05 -3.27
C SER A 33 7.42 -5.59 -1.85
N MET A 34 6.36 -5.17 -1.12
CA MET A 34 6.07 -5.66 0.22
C MET A 34 5.92 -7.19 0.23
N MET A 35 5.18 -7.76 -0.73
CA MET A 35 5.01 -9.21 -0.83
C MET A 35 6.31 -9.94 -1.20
N LEU A 36 7.15 -9.37 -2.07
CA LEU A 36 8.48 -9.93 -2.38
C LEU A 36 9.39 -10.01 -1.15
N TYR A 37 9.24 -9.08 -0.20
CA TYR A 37 9.97 -9.12 1.06
C TYR A 37 9.36 -10.11 2.07
N ILE A 38 8.03 -10.14 2.18
CA ILE A 38 7.31 -10.99 3.15
C ILE A 38 7.43 -12.47 2.76
N ASP A 39 7.11 -12.79 1.51
CA ASP A 39 7.18 -14.15 0.98
C ASP A 39 7.35 -14.12 -0.55
N PRO A 40 8.60 -14.13 -1.05
CA PRO A 40 8.87 -14.06 -2.49
C PRO A 40 8.33 -15.27 -3.26
N ALA A 41 8.06 -16.41 -2.61
CA ALA A 41 7.53 -17.60 -3.28
C ALA A 41 6.07 -17.41 -3.75
N LEU A 42 5.36 -16.43 -3.18
CA LEU A 42 3.98 -16.08 -3.57
C LEU A 42 3.92 -15.09 -4.75
N VAL A 43 5.05 -14.55 -5.20
CA VAL A 43 5.10 -13.52 -6.23
C VAL A 43 5.85 -14.01 -7.46
N ASP A 44 5.11 -14.29 -8.52
CA ASP A 44 5.66 -14.62 -9.82
C ASP A 44 5.93 -13.35 -10.64
N MET A 45 7.15 -12.81 -10.52
CA MET A 45 7.55 -11.59 -11.21
C MET A 45 7.57 -11.71 -12.74
N SER A 46 7.53 -12.91 -13.31
CA SER A 46 7.40 -13.08 -14.77
C SER A 46 6.05 -12.59 -15.31
N LYS A 47 5.06 -12.42 -14.41
CA LYS A 47 3.71 -11.92 -14.72
C LYS A 47 3.52 -10.46 -14.33
N ALA A 48 4.55 -9.79 -13.79
CA ALA A 48 4.45 -8.38 -13.42
C ALA A 48 4.21 -7.54 -14.66
N VAL A 49 3.25 -6.62 -14.57
CA VAL A 49 2.87 -5.73 -15.66
C VAL A 49 2.75 -4.29 -15.18
N ARG A 50 2.87 -3.38 -16.14
CA ARG A 50 2.54 -1.97 -15.97
C ARG A 50 1.18 -1.71 -16.60
N GLU A 51 0.21 -1.32 -15.77
CA GLU A 51 -1.13 -0.97 -16.24
C GLU A 51 -1.63 0.28 -15.52
N PHE A 52 -1.86 1.33 -16.30
CA PHE A 52 -2.46 2.59 -15.85
C PHE A 52 -3.72 2.83 -16.68
N ASN A 53 -4.76 3.33 -16.03
CA ASN A 53 -5.96 3.78 -16.72
C ASN A 53 -5.94 5.32 -16.82
N PRO A 54 -5.79 5.90 -18.03
CA PRO A 54 -5.77 7.35 -18.21
C PRO A 54 -7.16 8.00 -18.10
N GLU A 55 -8.23 7.20 -18.16
CA GLU A 55 -9.58 7.70 -18.02
C GLU A 55 -9.82 8.09 -16.55
N LYS A 56 -10.26 9.34 -16.31
CA LYS A 56 -10.62 9.84 -14.98
C LYS A 56 -11.96 9.26 -14.50
N VAL A 57 -12.13 7.95 -14.61
CA VAL A 57 -13.32 7.25 -14.15
C VAL A 57 -13.23 7.15 -12.63
N ARG A 58 -14.30 7.57 -11.96
CA ARG A 58 -14.42 7.43 -10.50
C ARG A 58 -14.99 6.05 -10.17
N GLY A 59 -14.50 5.43 -9.12
CA GLY A 59 -15.01 4.15 -8.62
C GLY A 59 -13.87 3.19 -8.27
N GLY A 60 -14.25 2.00 -7.80
CA GLY A 60 -13.29 0.92 -7.53
C GLY A 60 -12.72 0.29 -8.80
N LEU A 61 -11.67 -0.51 -8.65
CA LEU A 61 -11.13 -1.31 -9.75
C LEU A 61 -12.13 -2.38 -10.19
N THR A 62 -12.25 -2.58 -11.49
CA THR A 62 -13.07 -3.63 -12.11
C THR A 62 -12.31 -4.34 -13.21
N ARG A 63 -12.52 -5.66 -13.32
CA ARG A 63 -12.00 -6.48 -14.43
C ARG A 63 -12.99 -6.60 -15.58
N THR A 64 -14.15 -5.96 -15.48
CA THR A 64 -15.22 -6.01 -16.48
C THR A 64 -15.23 -4.74 -17.30
N ARG A 65 -14.89 -4.85 -18.59
CA ARG A 65 -14.89 -3.70 -19.51
C ARG A 65 -16.30 -3.12 -19.62
N GLY A 66 -16.41 -1.80 -19.57
CA GLY A 66 -17.67 -1.07 -19.74
C GLY A 66 -18.58 -1.04 -18.51
N GLN A 67 -18.17 -1.63 -17.38
CA GLN A 67 -18.84 -1.42 -16.10
C GLN A 67 -18.36 -0.13 -15.42
N ALA A 68 -19.17 0.37 -14.48
CA ALA A 68 -18.78 1.48 -13.64
C ALA A 68 -17.53 1.13 -12.82
N GLY A 69 -16.56 2.05 -12.79
CA GLY A 69 -15.29 1.88 -12.09
C GLY A 69 -14.08 1.98 -13.02
N VAL A 70 -12.89 1.82 -12.44
CA VAL A 70 -11.62 1.87 -13.17
C VAL A 70 -11.34 0.48 -13.72
N PHE A 71 -11.43 0.33 -15.04
CA PHE A 71 -11.09 -0.94 -15.67
C PHE A 71 -9.59 -1.22 -15.59
N SER A 72 -9.23 -2.42 -15.14
CA SER A 72 -7.89 -3.01 -15.20
C SER A 72 -8.01 -4.48 -15.62
N ALA A 73 -7.38 -4.84 -16.73
CA ALA A 73 -7.44 -6.20 -17.27
C ALA A 73 -6.60 -7.17 -16.44
N SER A 74 -5.42 -6.73 -16.00
CA SER A 74 -4.52 -7.53 -15.15
C SER A 74 -4.96 -7.55 -13.68
N GLY A 75 -5.66 -6.50 -13.23
CA GLY A 75 -5.91 -6.21 -11.82
C GLY A 75 -4.89 -5.23 -11.23
N VAL A 76 -3.79 -4.94 -11.92
CA VAL A 76 -2.80 -3.93 -11.53
C VAL A 76 -3.32 -2.54 -11.84
N PHE A 77 -3.07 -1.60 -10.93
CA PHE A 77 -3.21 -0.17 -11.17
C PHE A 77 -1.96 0.54 -10.67
N GLY A 78 -0.93 0.56 -11.51
CA GLY A 78 0.43 0.92 -11.18
C GLY A 78 1.47 0.21 -12.06
N ASP A 79 2.72 0.21 -11.60
CA ASP A 79 3.82 -0.46 -12.27
C ASP A 79 4.48 -1.51 -11.36
N ALA A 80 3.95 -2.74 -11.40
CA ALA A 80 4.50 -3.86 -10.65
C ALA A 80 5.92 -4.26 -11.12
N THR A 81 6.32 -3.87 -12.34
CA THR A 81 7.63 -4.25 -12.90
C THR A 81 8.80 -3.56 -12.19
N LEU A 82 8.54 -2.48 -11.46
CA LEU A 82 9.52 -1.73 -10.68
C LEU A 82 9.73 -2.31 -9.27
N ALA A 83 8.99 -3.35 -8.89
CA ALA A 83 9.00 -3.91 -7.56
C ALA A 83 10.31 -4.65 -7.24
N SER A 84 10.73 -4.61 -5.99
CA SER A 84 11.87 -5.39 -5.49
C SER A 84 11.71 -5.74 -4.00
N ALA A 85 12.36 -6.82 -3.57
CA ALA A 85 12.38 -7.20 -2.16
C ALA A 85 13.03 -6.12 -1.28
N ASP A 86 14.06 -5.43 -1.76
CA ASP A 86 14.73 -4.35 -1.02
C ASP A 86 13.80 -3.16 -0.75
N LYS A 87 12.98 -2.78 -1.74
CA LYS A 87 11.92 -1.79 -1.57
C LYS A 87 10.88 -2.27 -0.54
N GLY A 88 10.51 -3.54 -0.62
CA GLY A 88 9.60 -4.18 0.31
C GLY A 88 10.07 -4.11 1.75
N ARG A 89 11.34 -4.43 1.98
CA ARG A 89 11.97 -4.35 3.30
C ARG A 89 11.83 -2.95 3.90
N VAL A 90 12.21 -1.91 3.15
CA VAL A 90 12.14 -0.52 3.60
C VAL A 90 10.71 -0.14 4.04
N VAL A 91 9.70 -0.53 3.26
CA VAL A 91 8.31 -0.18 3.53
C VAL A 91 7.72 -1.01 4.68
N VAL A 92 7.96 -2.31 4.71
CA VAL A 92 7.41 -3.21 5.74
C VAL A 92 8.04 -2.93 7.10
N GLU A 93 9.36 -2.75 7.17
CA GLU A 93 10.04 -2.45 8.44
C GLU A 93 9.58 -1.12 9.02
N ALA A 94 9.47 -0.06 8.19
CA ALA A 94 8.94 1.24 8.62
C ALA A 94 7.49 1.14 9.13
N LEU A 95 6.65 0.34 8.45
CA LEU A 95 5.26 0.14 8.85
C LEU A 95 5.16 -0.54 10.21
N VAL A 96 5.89 -1.64 10.39
CA VAL A 96 5.90 -2.41 11.63
C VAL A 96 6.42 -1.56 12.77
N GLU A 97 7.51 -0.81 12.56
CA GLU A 97 8.06 0.10 13.58
C GLU A 97 7.04 1.16 13.99
N GLY A 98 6.35 1.79 13.03
CA GLY A 98 5.32 2.79 13.32
C GLY A 98 4.12 2.22 14.06
N VAL A 99 3.62 1.05 13.64
CA VAL A 99 2.49 0.38 14.32
C VAL A 99 2.86 0.00 15.75
N VAL A 100 4.06 -0.54 15.98
CA VAL A 100 4.53 -0.87 17.34
C VAL A 100 4.63 0.40 18.20
N ARG A 101 5.14 1.50 17.64
CA ARG A 101 5.21 2.80 18.33
C ARG A 101 3.83 3.29 18.77
N ASP A 102 2.85 3.25 17.87
CA ASP A 102 1.47 3.64 18.17
C ASP A 102 0.85 2.75 19.26
N ILE A 103 1.10 1.44 19.21
CA ILE A 103 0.64 0.49 20.24
C ILE A 103 1.23 0.87 21.60
N GLU A 104 2.54 1.13 21.70
CA GLU A 104 3.19 1.48 22.97
C GLU A 104 2.73 2.85 23.50
N GLN A 105 2.45 3.80 22.61
CA GLN A 105 1.83 5.06 23.01
C GLN A 105 0.41 4.84 23.55
N LEU A 106 -0.38 3.98 22.92
CA LEU A 106 -1.73 3.67 23.37
C LEU A 106 -1.72 2.98 24.73
N ARG A 107 -0.78 2.06 24.99
CA ARG A 107 -0.63 1.34 26.27
C ARG A 107 -0.40 2.27 27.46
N THR A 108 0.22 3.43 27.24
CA THR A 108 0.57 4.40 28.28
C THR A 108 -0.36 5.62 28.32
N SER A 109 -1.34 5.68 27.40
CA SER A 109 -2.27 6.81 27.31
C SER A 109 -3.37 6.74 28.38
N ALA A 110 -3.76 7.91 28.91
CA ALA A 110 -4.88 8.00 29.84
C ALA A 110 -6.19 7.59 29.18
N LEU A 111 -7.03 6.86 29.92
CA LEU A 111 -8.38 6.53 29.46
C LEU A 111 -9.17 7.81 29.20
N PRO A 112 -10.02 7.85 28.17
CA PRO A 112 -10.91 8.98 27.96
C PRO A 112 -11.82 9.17 29.17
N ALA A 113 -12.10 10.43 29.51
CA ALA A 113 -13.07 10.76 30.55
C ALA A 113 -14.41 10.09 30.25
N ALA A 114 -15.01 9.46 31.26
CA ALA A 114 -16.31 8.81 31.11
C ALA A 114 -17.33 9.85 30.61
N ILE A 115 -18.03 9.51 29.53
CA ILE A 115 -19.18 10.29 29.07
C ILE A 115 -20.27 10.09 30.12
N ARG A 116 -20.61 11.16 30.86
CA ARG A 116 -21.73 11.18 31.79
C ARG A 116 -23.03 11.51 31.08
#